data_AF-A0A1P8K6L1-F1
#
_entry.id   AF-A0A1P8K6L1-F1
#
_cell.length_a   1.000
_cell.length_b   1.000
_cell.length_c   1.000
_cell.angle_alpha   90.00
_cell.angle_beta   90.00
_cell.angle_gamma   90.00
#
_symmetry.space_group_name_H-M   'P 1'
#
loop_
_entity.id
_entity.type
_entity.pdbx_description
1 polymer ?
#
loop_
_entity_poly.entity_id
_entity_poly.type
_entity_poly.pdbx_seq_one_letter_code
_entity_poly.pdbx_strand_id
1 'polypeptide(L)'
;MSELRSILLAIGLAESQRDELALVQARAQRSLDAAQEQMLQLQGYASDTDTRWIGGASITRSTELIRHHYQFMERLQQAIEMQRGVLVKLAQQLELERQAVLQAEFRLSGLNQILKTRKAGLLLKQRKREQQQTDEFAALQHSRTKALRRQEDTHDH
;
A
#
# COMPACT_ATOMS: atom_id res chain seq x y z
N MET A 1 -11.70 -12.52 -24.67
CA MET A 1 -12.57 -11.79 -23.73
C MET A 1 -12.54 -12.39 -22.32
N SER A 2 -12.68 -13.72 -22.15
CA SER A 2 -12.62 -14.40 -20.83
C SER A 2 -11.34 -14.10 -20.03
N GLU A 3 -10.16 -14.23 -20.66
CA GLU A 3 -8.85 -13.96 -20.04
C GLU A 3 -8.64 -12.51 -19.58
N LEU A 4 -9.25 -11.52 -20.24
CA LEU A 4 -9.18 -10.14 -19.78
C LEU A 4 -10.06 -9.93 -18.55
N ARG A 5 -11.21 -10.61 -18.52
CA ARG A 5 -12.14 -10.53 -17.39
C ARG A 5 -11.53 -11.17 -16.14
N SER A 6 -10.81 -12.29 -16.27
CA SER A 6 -10.11 -12.90 -15.13
C SER A 6 -9.00 -11.99 -14.58
N ILE A 7 -8.22 -11.32 -15.43
CA ILE A 7 -7.19 -10.36 -14.99
C ILE A 7 -7.82 -9.15 -14.29
N LEU A 8 -8.92 -8.61 -14.82
CA LEU A 8 -9.64 -7.50 -14.18
C LEU A 8 -10.20 -7.88 -12.81
N LEU A 9 -10.74 -9.10 -12.67
CA LEU A 9 -11.20 -9.61 -11.38
C LEU A 9 -10.04 -9.77 -10.39
N ALA A 10 -8.90 -10.31 -10.84
CA ALA A 10 -7.70 -10.43 -10.01
C ALA A 10 -7.17 -9.06 -9.54
N ILE A 11 -7.24 -8.04 -10.40
CA ILE A 11 -6.90 -6.65 -10.03
C ILE A 11 -7.85 -6.14 -8.94
N GLY A 12 -9.17 -6.29 -9.11
CA GLY A 12 -10.13 -5.85 -8.10
C GLY A 12 -9.92 -6.55 -6.74
N LEU A 13 -9.60 -7.84 -6.74
CA LEU A 13 -9.26 -8.57 -5.52
C LEU A 13 -7.96 -8.04 -4.88
N ALA A 14 -6.93 -7.76 -5.69
CA ALA A 14 -5.67 -7.22 -5.20
C ALA A 14 -5.81 -5.78 -4.65
N GLU A 15 -6.69 -4.97 -5.22
CA GLU A 15 -7.04 -3.64 -4.71
C GLU A 15 -7.71 -3.75 -3.33
N SER A 16 -8.74 -4.61 -3.20
CA SER A 16 -9.40 -4.86 -1.91
C SER A 16 -8.40 -5.32 -0.86
N GLN A 17 -7.51 -6.26 -1.22
CA GLN A 17 -6.50 -6.77 -0.30
C GLN A 17 -5.51 -5.67 0.15
N ARG A 18 -5.04 -4.83 -0.77
CA ARG A 18 -4.18 -3.69 -0.42
C ARG A 18 -4.89 -2.75 0.55
N ASP A 19 -6.15 -2.43 0.28
CA ASP A 19 -6.93 -1.49 1.09
C ASP A 19 -7.20 -2.04 2.49
N GLU A 20 -7.50 -3.33 2.61
CA GLU A 20 -7.62 -4.02 3.90
C GLU A 20 -6.31 -3.94 4.70
N LEU A 21 -5.16 -4.22 4.07
CA LEU A 21 -3.85 -4.12 4.71
C LEU A 21 -3.53 -2.68 5.12
N ALA A 22 -3.88 -1.69 4.30
CA ALA A 22 -3.70 -0.27 4.63
C ALA A 22 -4.53 0.14 5.86
N LEU A 23 -5.74 -0.41 6.03
CA LEU A 23 -6.54 -0.20 7.24
C LEU A 23 -5.88 -0.81 8.48
N VAL A 24 -5.27 -1.99 8.37
CA VAL A 24 -4.52 -2.62 9.46
C VAL A 24 -3.29 -1.80 9.83
N GLN A 25 -2.50 -1.37 8.84
CA GLN A 25 -1.36 -0.48 9.02
C GLN A 25 -1.76 0.82 9.74
N ALA A 26 -2.86 1.45 9.33
CA ALA A 26 -3.36 2.67 9.97
C ALA A 26 -3.77 2.45 11.43
N ARG A 27 -4.33 1.28 11.77
CA ARG A 27 -4.63 0.90 13.17
C ARG A 27 -3.37 0.66 13.99
N ALA A 28 -2.36 0.02 13.40
CA ALA A 28 -1.06 -0.20 14.05
C ALA A 28 -0.36 1.14 14.34
N GLN A 29 -0.39 2.08 13.38
CA GLN A 29 0.17 3.43 13.56
C GLN A 29 -0.51 4.16 14.72
N ARG A 30 -1.85 4.21 14.74
CA ARG A 30 -2.60 4.85 15.85
C ARG A 30 -2.28 4.24 17.21
N SER A 31 -2.07 2.92 17.25
CA SER A 31 -1.72 2.22 18.49
C SER A 31 -0.32 2.62 18.98
N LEU A 32 0.64 2.75 18.06
CA LEU A 32 1.98 3.23 18.39
C LEU A 32 1.95 4.68 18.88
N ASP A 33 1.21 5.55 18.20
CA ASP A 33 1.10 6.98 18.56
C ASP A 33 0.51 7.12 19.98
N ALA A 34 -0.57 6.38 20.29
CA ALA A 34 -1.16 6.37 21.62
C ALA A 34 -0.18 5.86 22.70
N ALA A 35 0.60 4.81 22.39
CA ALA A 35 1.60 4.30 23.32
C ALA A 35 2.76 5.30 23.53
N GLN A 36 3.13 6.08 22.51
CA GLN A 36 4.13 7.14 22.63
C GLN A 36 3.62 8.28 23.52
N GLU A 37 2.36 8.69 23.35
CA GLU A 37 1.74 9.68 24.22
C GLU A 37 1.72 9.23 25.69
N GLN A 38 1.35 7.97 25.96
CA GLN A 38 1.41 7.39 27.31
C GLN A 38 2.83 7.41 27.89
N MET A 39 3.86 7.10 27.08
CA MET A 39 5.25 7.18 27.52
C MET A 39 5.64 8.61 27.92
N LEU A 40 5.25 9.60 27.10
CA LEU A 40 5.50 11.01 27.42
C LEU A 40 4.82 11.42 28.73
N GLN A 41 3.59 10.97 28.96
CA GLN A 41 2.87 11.22 30.21
C GLN A 41 3.60 10.61 31.42
N LEU A 42 4.05 9.35 31.32
CA LEU A 42 4.80 8.69 32.41
C LEU A 42 6.12 9.41 32.72
N GLN A 43 6.86 9.81 31.68
CA GLN A 43 8.13 10.54 31.85
C GLN A 43 7.92 11.94 32.43
N GLY A 44 6.92 12.68 31.94
CA GLY A 44 6.56 13.98 32.47
C GLY A 44 6.15 13.89 33.94
N TYR A 45 5.31 12.92 34.27
CA TYR A 45 4.87 12.69 35.63
C TYR A 45 6.03 12.31 36.58
N ALA A 46 7.00 11.51 36.11
CA ALA A 46 8.21 11.20 36.87
C ALA A 46 9.04 12.45 37.17
N SER A 47 9.28 13.28 36.14
CA SER A 47 10.05 14.53 36.26
C SER A 47 9.38 15.54 37.20
N ASP A 48 8.07 15.72 37.07
CA ASP A 48 7.30 16.64 37.91
C ASP A 48 7.31 16.21 39.39
N THR A 49 7.17 14.90 39.64
CA THR A 49 7.19 14.35 40.98
C THR A 49 8.55 14.54 41.64
N ASP A 50 9.64 14.28 40.92
CA ASP A 50 11.00 14.44 41.42
C ASP A 50 11.34 15.93 41.67
N THR A 51 10.95 16.82 40.76
CA THR A 51 11.15 18.27 40.91
C THR A 51 10.45 18.82 42.16
N ARG A 52 9.19 18.42 42.40
CA ARG A 52 8.44 18.80 43.61
C ARG A 52 9.06 18.20 44.87
N TRP A 53 9.60 16.99 44.78
CA TRP A 53 10.29 16.33 45.89
C TRP A 53 11.60 17.05 46.27
N ILE A 54 12.40 17.48 45.29
CA ILE A 54 13.64 18.24 45.54
C ILE A 54 13.31 19.66 46.05
N GLY A 55 12.34 20.35 45.44
CA GLY A 55 11.98 21.73 45.77
C GLY A 55 11.36 21.93 47.16
N GLY A 56 10.71 20.91 47.72
CA GLY A 56 10.10 20.97 49.07
C GLY A 56 11.04 20.60 50.23
N ALA A 57 12.34 20.41 49.99
CA ALA A 57 13.28 19.81 50.95
C ALA A 57 13.59 20.67 52.19
N SER A 58 13.04 21.88 52.29
CA SER A 58 13.14 22.75 53.47
C SER A 58 12.19 22.37 54.62
N ILE A 59 11.28 21.40 54.42
CA ILE A 59 10.31 20.96 55.44
C ILE A 59 10.76 19.60 56.00
N THR A 60 10.80 19.46 57.34
CA THR A 60 11.09 18.18 58.03
C THR A 60 10.16 17.07 57.53
N ARG A 61 10.68 16.16 56.71
CA ARG A 61 9.92 15.01 56.19
C ARG A 61 10.04 13.82 57.14
N SER A 62 8.94 13.11 57.34
CA SER A 62 8.99 11.83 58.05
C SER A 62 9.76 10.79 57.22
N THR A 63 10.44 9.87 57.90
CA THR A 63 11.16 8.74 57.29
C THR A 63 10.22 7.85 56.46
N GLU A 64 8.97 7.68 56.90
CA GLU A 64 7.94 6.95 56.14
C GLU A 64 7.60 7.62 54.81
N LEU A 65 7.50 8.95 54.78
CA LEU A 65 7.22 9.68 53.53
C LEU A 65 8.36 9.51 52.51
N ILE A 66 9.61 9.51 52.99
CA ILE A 66 10.79 9.26 52.16
C ILE A 66 10.74 7.84 51.59
N ARG A 67 10.44 6.84 52.43
CA ARG A 67 10.33 5.44 52.00
C ARG A 67 9.24 5.27 50.93
N HIS A 68 8.07 5.85 51.14
CA HIS A 68 6.96 5.77 50.18
C HIS A 68 7.30 6.45 48.85
N HIS A 69 8.00 7.58 48.86
CA HIS A 69 8.44 8.25 47.64
C HIS A 69 9.35 7.34 46.80
N TYR A 70 10.38 6.73 47.39
CA TYR A 70 11.27 5.83 46.65
C TYR A 70 10.56 4.57 46.13
N GLN A 71 9.68 3.97 46.94
CA GLN A 71 8.88 2.83 46.50
C GLN A 71 7.96 3.17 45.32
N PHE A 72 7.40 4.38 45.33
CA PHE A 72 6.59 4.87 44.23
C PHE A 72 7.42 5.11 42.96
N MET A 73 8.58 5.76 43.10
CA MET A 73 9.49 6.00 41.97
C MET A 73 10.01 4.70 41.35
N GLU A 74 10.29 3.68 42.15
CA GLU A 74 10.67 2.36 41.65
C GLU A 74 9.54 1.74 40.79
N ARG A 75 8.30 1.78 41.28
CA ARG A 75 7.14 1.29 40.52
C ARG A 75 6.91 2.09 39.23
N LEU A 76 7.12 3.39 39.27
CA LEU A 76 6.99 4.25 38.09
C LEU A 76 8.06 3.93 37.05
N GLN A 77 9.31 3.70 37.47
CA GLN A 77 10.39 3.25 36.59
C GLN A 77 10.09 1.88 35.97
N GLN A 78 9.55 0.93 36.75
CA GLN A 78 9.09 -0.36 36.23
C GLN A 78 7.99 -0.19 35.16
N ALA A 79 7.01 0.69 35.38
CA ALA A 79 5.96 0.98 34.41
C ALA A 79 6.52 1.61 33.11
N ILE A 80 7.51 2.52 33.22
CA ILE A 80 8.21 3.10 32.08
C ILE A 80 8.94 2.02 31.26
N GLU A 81 9.63 1.10 31.93
CA GLU A 81 10.33 0.03 31.22
C GLU A 81 9.35 -0.94 30.52
N MET A 82 8.24 -1.28 31.18
CA MET A 82 7.16 -2.04 30.55
C MET A 82 6.60 -1.31 29.32
N GLN A 83 6.35 0.00 29.42
CA GLN A 83 5.87 0.82 28.30
C GLN A 83 6.88 0.89 27.15
N ARG A 84 8.18 0.93 27.46
CA ARG A 84 9.24 0.85 26.44
C ARG A 84 9.17 -0.47 25.68
N GLY A 85 8.96 -1.59 26.38
CA GLY A 85 8.73 -2.89 25.75
C GLY A 85 7.50 -2.91 24.83
N VAL A 86 6.40 -2.25 25.23
CA VAL A 86 5.21 -2.09 24.39
C VAL A 86 5.51 -1.28 23.13
N LEU A 87 6.22 -0.16 23.25
CA LEU A 87 6.62 0.68 22.11
C LEU A 87 7.44 -0.09 21.09
N VAL A 88 8.42 -0.88 21.53
CA VAL A 88 9.24 -1.71 20.65
C VAL A 88 8.38 -2.71 19.88
N LYS A 89 7.45 -3.39 20.56
CA LYS A 89 6.55 -4.36 19.92
C LYS A 89 5.64 -3.70 18.89
N LEU A 90 5.05 -2.55 19.23
CA LEU A 90 4.16 -1.82 18.32
C LEU A 90 4.91 -1.25 17.11
N ALA A 91 6.15 -0.78 17.30
CA ALA A 91 6.99 -0.32 16.21
C ALA A 91 7.35 -1.48 15.26
N GLN A 92 7.69 -2.65 15.79
CA GLN A 92 7.93 -3.86 14.99
C GLN A 92 6.67 -4.29 14.23
N GLN A 93 5.50 -4.29 14.88
CA GLN A 93 4.24 -4.62 14.22
C GLN A 93 3.95 -3.66 13.07
N LEU A 94 4.08 -2.35 13.29
CA LEU A 94 3.86 -1.34 12.26
C LEU A 94 4.77 -1.55 11.04
N GLU A 95 6.03 -1.95 11.26
CA GLU A 95 6.96 -2.24 10.17
C GLU A 95 6.54 -3.48 9.37
N LEU A 96 6.05 -4.53 10.03
CA LEU A 96 5.49 -5.71 9.35
C LEU A 96 4.27 -5.33 8.49
N GLU A 97 3.36 -4.52 9.03
CA GLU A 97 2.18 -4.07 8.27
C GLU A 97 2.56 -3.17 7.09
N ARG A 98 3.55 -2.29 7.25
CA ARG A 98 4.11 -1.49 6.15
C ARG A 98 4.63 -2.37 5.02
N GLN A 99 5.40 -3.40 5.36
CA GLN A 99 5.92 -4.35 4.38
C GLN A 99 4.79 -5.13 3.69
N ALA A 100 3.74 -5.50 4.41
CA ALA A 100 2.58 -6.18 3.83
C ALA A 100 1.87 -5.30 2.78
N VAL A 101 1.64 -4.02 3.10
CA VAL A 101 1.05 -3.05 2.14
C VAL A 101 1.94 -2.91 0.91
N LEU A 102 3.25 -2.71 1.08
CA LEU A 102 4.18 -2.60 -0.04
C LEU A 102 4.14 -3.84 -0.95
N GLN A 103 4.13 -5.04 -0.37
CA GLN A 103 4.02 -6.28 -1.15
C GLN A 103 2.70 -6.36 -1.94
N ALA A 104 1.59 -5.92 -1.36
CA ALA A 104 0.30 -5.87 -2.04
C ALA A 104 0.32 -4.85 -3.20
N GLU A 105 0.93 -3.69 -3.00
CA GLU A 105 1.12 -2.69 -4.06
C GLU A 105 1.98 -3.20 -5.21
N PHE A 106 3.09 -3.90 -4.92
CA PHE A 106 3.92 -4.54 -5.94
C PHE A 106 3.12 -5.55 -6.77
N ARG A 107 2.32 -6.40 -6.12
CA ARG A 107 1.46 -7.38 -6.81
C ARG A 107 0.43 -6.68 -7.70
N LEU A 108 -0.24 -5.64 -7.19
CA LEU A 108 -1.21 -4.86 -7.93
C LEU A 108 -0.58 -4.18 -9.16
N SER A 109 0.60 -3.58 -8.99
CA SER A 109 1.36 -2.98 -10.09
C SER A 109 1.72 -4.02 -11.16
N GLY A 110 2.16 -5.21 -10.75
CA GLY A 110 2.43 -6.32 -11.64
C GLY A 110 1.21 -6.76 -12.46
N LEU A 111 0.05 -6.92 -11.81
CA LEU A 111 -1.21 -7.26 -12.48
C LEU A 111 -1.65 -6.19 -13.48
N ASN A 112 -1.51 -4.91 -13.11
CA ASN A 112 -1.78 -3.79 -14.00
C ASN A 112 -0.86 -3.78 -15.23
N GLN A 113 0.42 -4.12 -15.06
CA GLN A 113 1.34 -4.24 -16.18
C GLN A 113 0.96 -5.38 -17.11
N ILE A 114 0.59 -6.55 -16.56
CA ILE A 114 0.09 -7.69 -17.35
C ILE A 114 -1.15 -7.29 -18.15
N LEU A 115 -2.11 -6.60 -17.53
CA LEU A 115 -3.30 -6.11 -18.21
C LEU A 115 -2.95 -5.19 -19.38
N LYS A 116 -2.04 -4.23 -19.18
CA LYS A 116 -1.56 -3.33 -20.24
C LYS A 116 -0.97 -4.09 -21.41
N THR A 117 -0.05 -5.02 -21.14
CA THR A 117 0.59 -5.85 -22.19
C THR A 117 -0.43 -6.68 -22.96
N ARG A 118 -1.41 -7.28 -22.25
CA ARG A 118 -2.47 -8.08 -22.89
C ARG A 118 -3.38 -7.23 -23.77
N LYS A 119 -3.79 -6.04 -23.31
CA LYS A 119 -4.59 -5.10 -24.11
C LYS A 119 -3.83 -4.66 -25.37
N ALA A 120 -2.55 -4.32 -25.25
CA ALA A 120 -1.72 -3.94 -26.40
C ALA A 120 -1.60 -5.08 -27.43
N GLY A 121 -1.40 -6.32 -26.97
CA GLY A 121 -1.34 -7.49 -27.84
C GLY A 121 -2.66 -7.77 -28.59
N LEU A 122 -3.80 -7.54 -27.94
CA LEU A 122 -5.11 -7.67 -28.59
C LEU A 122 -5.34 -6.59 -29.65
N LEU A 123 -5.00 -5.34 -29.35
CA LEU A 123 -5.08 -4.25 -30.32
C LEU A 123 -4.20 -4.50 -31.54
N LEU A 124 -2.97 -5.01 -31.34
CA LEU A 124 -2.09 -5.35 -32.45
C LEU A 124 -2.68 -6.45 -33.34
N LYS A 125 -3.25 -7.50 -32.75
CA LYS A 125 -3.92 -8.57 -33.50
C LYS A 125 -5.13 -8.06 -34.27
N GLN A 126 -5.90 -7.16 -33.68
CA GLN A 126 -7.04 -6.53 -34.33
C GLN A 126 -6.60 -5.68 -35.54
N ARG A 127 -5.61 -4.79 -35.35
CA ARG A 127 -5.06 -3.98 -36.45
C ARG A 127 -4.55 -4.83 -37.61
N LYS A 128 -3.86 -5.94 -37.32
CA LYS A 128 -3.40 -6.87 -38.35
C LYS A 128 -4.55 -7.48 -39.15
N ARG A 129 -5.65 -7.85 -38.49
CA ARG A 129 -6.85 -8.38 -39.17
C ARG A 129 -7.55 -7.33 -40.03
N GLU A 130 -7.70 -6.11 -39.50
CA GLU A 130 -8.30 -4.99 -40.24
C GLU A 130 -7.46 -4.63 -41.47
N GLN A 131 -6.13 -4.62 -41.34
CA GLN A 131 -5.20 -4.41 -42.45
C GLN A 131 -5.33 -5.50 -43.51
N GLN A 132 -5.32 -6.78 -43.11
CA GLN A 132 -5.51 -7.91 -44.03
C GLN A 132 -6.81 -7.81 -44.83
N GLN A 133 -7.93 -7.50 -44.17
CA GLN A 133 -9.23 -7.32 -44.84
C GLN A 133 -9.21 -6.14 -45.84
N THR A 134 -8.51 -5.07 -45.49
CA THR A 134 -8.38 -3.89 -46.35
C THR A 134 -7.53 -4.20 -47.59
N ASP A 135 -6.42 -4.91 -47.40
CA ASP A 135 -5.51 -5.34 -48.47
C ASP A 135 -6.22 -6.32 -49.43
N GLU A 136 -6.99 -7.28 -48.89
CA GLU A 136 -7.80 -8.21 -49.68
C GLU A 136 -8.86 -7.47 -50.53
N PHE A 137 -9.57 -6.51 -49.93
CA PHE A 137 -10.54 -5.69 -50.66
C PHE A 137 -9.88 -4.86 -51.78
N ALA A 138 -8.74 -4.23 -51.49
CA ALA A 138 -7.98 -3.47 -52.47
C ALA A 138 -7.49 -4.34 -53.64
N ALA A 139 -7.00 -5.56 -53.35
CA ALA A 139 -6.58 -6.53 -54.36
C ALA A 139 -7.74 -6.97 -55.25
N LEU A 140 -8.92 -7.26 -54.66
CA LEU A 140 -10.14 -7.59 -55.41
C LEU A 140 -10.57 -6.44 -56.33
N GLN A 141 -10.62 -5.21 -55.82
CA GLN A 141 -10.95 -4.03 -56.62
C GLN A 141 -9.95 -3.82 -57.76
N HIS A 142 -8.65 -3.88 -57.47
CA HIS A 142 -7.60 -3.74 -58.47
C HIS A 142 -7.70 -4.81 -59.56
N SER A 143 -7.98 -6.07 -59.20
CA SER A 143 -8.18 -7.16 -60.16
C SER A 143 -9.38 -6.92 -61.07
N ARG A 144 -10.49 -6.43 -60.50
CA ARG A 144 -11.72 -6.10 -61.23
C ARG A 144 -11.51 -4.93 -62.20
N THR A 145 -10.87 -3.86 -61.75
CA THR A 145 -10.54 -2.71 -62.60
C THR A 145 -9.59 -3.11 -63.74
N LYS A 146 -8.62 -3.98 -63.47
CA LYS A 146 -7.70 -4.49 -64.50
C LYS A 146 -8.42 -5.38 -65.53
N ALA A 147 -9.39 -6.18 -65.11
CA ALA A 147 -10.21 -6.99 -66.01
C ALA A 147 -11.10 -6.13 -66.92
N LEU A 148 -11.71 -5.07 -66.37
CA LEU A 148 -12.52 -4.12 -67.14
C LEU A 148 -11.69 -3.39 -68.21
N ARG A 149 -10.50 -2.89 -67.85
CA ARG A 149 -9.60 -2.24 -68.83
C ARG A 149 -9.18 -3.16 -69.98
N ARG A 150 -8.91 -4.43 -69.70
CA ARG A 150 -8.60 -5.41 -70.77
C ARG A 150 -9.78 -5.65 -71.71
N GLN A 151 -11.02 -5.57 -71.23
CA GLN A 151 -12.21 -5.74 -72.07
C GLN A 151 -12.43 -4.54 -72.99
N GLU A 152 -12.18 -3.32 -72.51
CA GLU A 152 -12.24 -2.10 -73.32
C GLU A 152 -11.21 -2.12 -74.47
N ASP A 153 -9.96 -2.53 -74.19
CA ASP A 153 -8.91 -2.64 -75.22
C ASP A 153 -9.22 -3.72 -76.30
N THR A 154 -10.08 -4.70 -75.99
CA THR A 154 -10.48 -5.75 -76.96
C THR A 154 -11.71 -5.42 -77.81
N HIS A 155 -12.43 -4.33 -77.53
CA HIS A 155 -13.58 -3.89 -78.33
C HIS A 155 -13.26 -2.75 -79.32
N ASP A 156 -12.06 -2.17 -79.25
CA ASP A 156 -11.58 -1.08 -80.12
C ASP A 156 -10.69 -1.56 -81.31
N HIS A 157 -10.79 -2.85 -81.67
CA HIS A 157 -10.14 -3.46 -82.84
C HIS A 157 -11.17 -4.22 -83.69
#